data_AF-A0A919D1V2-F1
#
_entry.id   AF-A0A919D1V2-F1
#
_cell.length_a   1.000
_cell.length_b   1.000
_cell.length_c   1.000
_cell.angle_alpha   90.00
_cell.angle_beta   90.00
_cell.angle_gamma   90.00
#
_symmetry.space_group_name_H-M   'P 1'
#
loop_
_entity.id
_entity.type
_entity.pdbx_description
1 polymer ?
#
loop_
_entity_poly.entity_id
_entity_poly.type
_entity_poly.pdbx_seq_one_letter_code
_entity_poly.pdbx_strand_id
1 'polypeptide(L)'
;MGRDGESSKSDEEWERFVREAEAGSGDAPEEPSARARSVTGPLREEPGPPDTWRGHEPPRRRAGKARYVVGLLVAAGLLVVALDPGRVTGWFGGSGGDGDDAGRPLAAESKRPDQPPPTAPASQQPTLEQPFRGSPAARWADGPAGIGMPAARATGWMSKAQVARALARSRDFLVPSDLDAGVLRGERPAKAMALMNPRQQDVRAYLAAAFRTPSRTNDPLLLFSRFDPAKVKLVGNVVKTRGRLTHAVVTATRS
;
A
#
# COMPACT_ATOMS: atom_id res chain seq x y z
N MET A 1 9.13 -8.10 -58.00
CA MET A 1 10.56 -8.13 -58.38
C MET A 1 11.25 -6.99 -57.64
N GLY A 2 12.36 -7.09 -56.92
CA GLY A 2 13.29 -8.16 -56.59
C GLY A 2 14.55 -7.51 -55.98
N ARG A 3 14.90 -7.91 -54.74
CA ARG A 3 16.23 -8.10 -54.10
C ARG A 3 17.44 -7.15 -54.36
N ASP A 4 17.98 -6.71 -53.22
CA ASP A 4 19.36 -6.82 -52.70
C ASP A 4 20.57 -6.32 -53.51
N GLY A 5 21.46 -5.58 -52.83
CA GLY A 5 22.82 -5.28 -53.30
C GLY A 5 23.54 -4.22 -52.49
N GLU A 6 24.17 -4.64 -51.40
CA GLU A 6 25.06 -3.86 -50.52
C GLU A 6 26.24 -3.24 -51.31
N SER A 7 26.52 -1.94 -51.12
CA SER A 7 27.77 -1.32 -51.57
C SER A 7 28.78 -1.31 -50.42
N SER A 8 29.75 -2.20 -50.59
CA SER A 8 30.96 -2.47 -49.83
C SER A 8 31.86 -1.25 -49.58
N LYS A 9 32.58 -1.28 -48.44
CA LYS A 9 33.73 -0.41 -48.15
C LYS A 9 34.75 -0.44 -49.29
N SER A 10 35.29 0.73 -49.64
CA SER A 10 36.27 0.96 -50.70
C SER A 10 37.60 0.24 -50.43
N ASP A 11 38.21 -0.31 -51.48
CA ASP A 11 39.51 -1.02 -51.45
C ASP A 11 40.65 -0.20 -50.83
N GLU A 12 40.54 1.13 -50.83
CA GLU A 12 41.50 2.03 -50.18
C GLU A 12 41.53 1.92 -48.65
N GLU A 13 40.40 1.55 -48.01
CA GLU A 13 40.38 1.27 -46.57
C GLU A 13 41.06 -0.07 -46.26
N TRP A 14 40.92 -1.05 -47.16
CA TRP A 14 41.56 -2.35 -47.00
C TRP A 14 43.08 -2.28 -47.15
N GLU A 15 43.58 -1.53 -48.11
CA GLU A 15 45.04 -1.34 -48.24
C GLU A 15 45.66 -0.58 -47.05
N ARG A 16 44.91 0.35 -46.44
CA ARG A 16 45.37 1.04 -45.24
C ARG A 16 45.44 0.07 -44.06
N PHE A 17 44.43 -0.78 -43.91
CA PHE A 17 44.41 -1.79 -42.85
C PHE A 17 45.53 -2.82 -42.99
N VAL A 18 45.82 -3.30 -44.20
CA VAL A 18 46.92 -4.26 -44.43
C VAL A 18 48.28 -3.61 -44.14
N ARG A 19 48.50 -2.36 -44.55
CA ARG A 19 49.73 -1.62 -44.21
C ARG A 19 49.89 -1.39 -42.71
N GLU A 20 48.80 -1.09 -41.99
CA GLU A 20 48.81 -0.92 -40.52
C GLU A 20 49.10 -2.25 -39.81
N ALA A 21 48.60 -3.37 -40.33
CA ALA A 21 48.82 -4.70 -39.76
C ALA A 21 50.23 -5.25 -40.00
N GLU A 22 50.83 -4.99 -41.18
CA GLU A 22 52.23 -5.36 -41.46
C GLU A 22 53.25 -4.47 -40.74
N ALA A 23 52.87 -3.23 -40.38
CA ALA A 23 53.73 -2.31 -39.64
C ALA A 23 53.98 -2.71 -38.17
N GLY A 24 53.36 -3.79 -37.69
CA GLY A 24 53.71 -4.49 -36.46
C GLY A 24 53.66 -3.60 -35.21
N SER A 25 52.58 -3.69 -34.43
CA SER A 25 52.51 -3.06 -33.11
C SER A 25 53.64 -3.59 -32.21
N GLY A 26 54.65 -2.77 -31.98
CA GLY A 26 55.74 -3.03 -31.06
C GLY A 26 55.26 -3.18 -29.61
N ASP A 27 55.98 -4.04 -28.88
CA ASP A 27 55.87 -4.35 -27.45
C ASP A 27 54.53 -4.91 -26.96
N ALA A 28 54.35 -6.21 -27.20
CA ALA A 28 53.49 -7.05 -26.39
C ALA A 28 54.17 -7.33 -25.03
N PRO A 29 53.51 -7.08 -23.87
CA PRO A 29 54.09 -7.39 -22.56
C PRO A 29 54.30 -8.90 -22.39
N GLU A 30 55.52 -9.29 -22.07
CA GLU A 30 55.90 -10.69 -21.84
C GLU A 30 55.28 -11.19 -20.52
N GLU A 31 54.26 -12.05 -20.59
CA GLU A 31 53.66 -12.64 -19.40
C GLU A 31 54.63 -13.67 -18.77
N PRO A 32 54.91 -13.59 -17.45
CA PRO A 32 55.84 -14.51 -16.80
C PRO A 32 55.28 -15.93 -16.81
N SER A 33 56.07 -16.84 -17.39
CA SER A 33 55.76 -18.27 -17.53
C SER A 33 55.42 -18.94 -16.19
N ALA A 34 54.60 -19.99 -16.25
CA ALA A 34 53.98 -20.67 -15.11
C ALA A 34 54.94 -21.14 -14.00
N ARG A 35 56.26 -21.24 -14.25
CA ARG A 35 57.27 -21.59 -13.22
C ARG A 35 57.74 -20.40 -12.37
N ALA A 36 57.50 -19.16 -12.79
CA ALA A 36 57.85 -17.97 -12.00
C ALA A 36 56.83 -17.66 -10.89
N ARG A 37 55.60 -18.20 -10.99
CA ARG A 37 54.54 -18.00 -9.98
C ARG A 37 54.64 -18.94 -8.78
N SER A 38 55.47 -19.99 -8.84
CA SER A 38 55.59 -20.98 -7.76
C SER A 38 56.63 -20.66 -6.69
N VAL A 39 57.36 -19.55 -6.79
CA VAL A 39 58.54 -19.27 -5.92
C VAL A 39 58.36 -18.03 -5.01
N THR A 40 57.21 -17.36 -5.05
CA THR A 40 56.90 -16.22 -4.16
C THR A 40 55.56 -16.39 -3.45
N GLY A 41 55.36 -17.54 -2.81
CA GLY A 41 54.36 -17.72 -1.77
C GLY A 41 55.04 -17.81 -0.40
N PRO A 42 54.63 -17.06 0.63
CA PRO A 42 55.27 -17.13 1.95
C PRO A 42 55.09 -18.53 2.58
N LEU A 43 56.20 -19.25 2.78
CA LEU A 43 56.26 -20.40 3.68
C LEU A 43 55.98 -19.91 5.11
N ARG A 44 54.76 -20.16 5.58
CA ARG A 44 54.47 -20.17 7.01
C ARG A 44 53.37 -21.19 7.30
N GLU A 45 53.78 -22.46 7.25
CA GLU A 45 53.05 -23.58 7.85
C GLU A 45 54.03 -24.31 8.75
N GLU A 46 53.78 -24.26 10.06
CA GLU A 46 54.29 -25.27 10.98
C GLU A 46 53.70 -26.63 10.59
N PRO A 47 54.50 -27.71 10.55
CA PRO A 47 53.93 -29.04 10.36
C PRO A 47 53.16 -29.43 11.63
N GLY A 48 51.84 -29.42 11.55
CA GLY A 48 50.97 -30.02 12.56
C GLY A 48 51.24 -31.53 12.70
N PRO A 49 50.93 -32.12 13.87
CA PRO A 49 51.22 -33.53 14.14
C PRO A 49 50.46 -34.47 13.19
N PRO A 50 51.01 -35.65 12.87
CA PRO A 50 50.50 -36.52 11.81
C PRO A 50 49.07 -37.00 12.08
N ASP A 51 48.26 -36.98 11.02
CA ASP A 51 46.88 -37.44 11.01
C ASP A 51 46.73 -38.86 11.55
N THR A 52 45.99 -38.98 12.64
CA THR A 52 45.56 -40.28 13.17
C THR A 52 44.44 -40.83 12.29
N TRP A 53 44.58 -42.08 11.86
CA TRP A 53 43.68 -42.78 10.95
C TRP A 53 42.37 -43.23 11.63
N ARG A 54 41.64 -42.27 12.23
CA ARG A 54 40.22 -42.27 12.59
C ARG A 54 39.90 -41.08 13.52
N GLY A 55 39.60 -39.93 12.94
CA GLY A 55 39.00 -38.78 13.64
C GLY A 55 37.58 -38.55 13.14
N HIS A 56 36.60 -38.59 14.05
CA HIS A 56 35.20 -38.30 13.74
C HIS A 56 35.00 -36.80 13.54
N GLU A 57 34.79 -36.36 12.30
CA GLU A 57 34.51 -34.96 11.96
C GLU A 57 33.03 -34.62 12.28
N PRO A 58 32.72 -33.61 13.11
CA PRO A 58 31.33 -33.23 13.35
C PRO A 58 30.75 -32.59 12.07
N PRO A 59 29.50 -32.91 11.69
CA PRO A 59 28.96 -32.41 10.44
C PRO A 59 28.86 -30.88 10.45
N ARG A 60 29.55 -30.24 9.51
CA ARG A 60 29.40 -28.81 9.18
C ARG A 60 27.92 -28.55 8.89
N ARG A 61 27.25 -27.81 9.78
CA ARG A 61 25.84 -27.44 9.62
C ARG A 61 25.68 -26.60 8.36
N ARG A 62 25.20 -27.23 7.29
CA ARG A 62 24.79 -26.59 6.03
C ARG A 62 23.93 -25.36 6.33
N ALA A 63 24.42 -24.17 5.98
CA ALA A 63 23.70 -22.90 5.97
C ALA A 63 22.62 -22.83 4.86
N GLY A 64 21.86 -23.92 4.66
CA GLY A 64 20.91 -24.08 3.56
C GLY A 64 19.53 -23.49 3.82
N LYS A 65 19.24 -23.02 5.04
CA LYS A 65 17.89 -22.54 5.43
C LYS A 65 17.74 -21.02 5.44
N ALA A 66 18.82 -20.26 5.56
CA ALA A 66 18.79 -18.79 5.60
C ALA A 66 18.24 -18.19 4.28
N ARG A 67 18.58 -18.78 3.14
CA ARG A 67 18.08 -18.35 1.82
C ARG A 67 16.57 -18.47 1.65
N TYR A 68 15.95 -19.48 2.27
CA TYR A 68 14.49 -19.65 2.22
C TYR A 68 13.77 -18.67 3.12
N VAL A 69 14.38 -18.28 4.25
CA VAL A 69 13.84 -17.22 5.13
C VAL A 69 13.88 -15.88 4.40
N VAL A 70 14.99 -15.55 3.73
CA VAL A 70 15.09 -14.32 2.92
C VAL A 70 14.09 -14.34 1.76
N GLY A 71 13.98 -15.46 1.04
CA GLY A 71 13.00 -15.62 -0.04
C GLY A 71 11.55 -15.48 0.44
N LEU A 72 11.22 -16.03 1.61
CA LEU A 72 9.90 -15.90 2.23
C LEU A 72 9.59 -14.47 2.64
N LEU A 73 10.57 -13.73 3.18
CA LEU A 73 10.40 -12.32 3.56
C LEU A 73 10.20 -11.44 2.33
N VAL A 74 10.91 -11.69 1.23
CA VAL A 74 10.72 -10.97 -0.03
C VAL A 74 9.34 -11.28 -0.63
N ALA A 75 8.94 -12.55 -0.66
CA ALA A 75 7.62 -12.95 -1.17
C ALA A 75 6.48 -12.37 -0.31
N ALA A 76 6.62 -12.36 1.02
CA ALA A 76 5.66 -11.74 1.92
C ALA A 76 5.61 -10.21 1.72
N GLY A 77 6.76 -9.55 1.51
CA GLY A 77 6.83 -8.13 1.16
C GLY A 77 6.10 -7.81 -0.14
N LEU A 78 6.35 -8.60 -1.20
CA LEU A 78 5.66 -8.44 -2.49
C LEU A 78 4.16 -8.73 -2.40
N LEU A 79 3.74 -9.71 -1.59
CA LEU A 79 2.33 -10.00 -1.35
C LEU A 79 1.63 -8.82 -0.64
N VAL A 80 2.28 -8.21 0.35
CA VAL A 80 1.77 -7.01 1.03
C VAL A 80 1.66 -5.84 0.06
N VAL A 81 2.64 -5.65 -0.83
CA VAL A 81 2.61 -4.61 -1.88
C VAL A 81 1.47 -4.85 -2.88
N ALA A 82 1.20 -6.10 -3.25
CA ALA A 82 0.14 -6.45 -4.21
C ALA A 82 -1.27 -6.31 -3.62
N LEU A 83 -1.45 -6.62 -2.32
CA LEU A 83 -2.76 -6.59 -1.66
C LEU A 83 -3.16 -5.19 -1.16
N ASP A 84 -2.19 -4.33 -0.83
CA ASP A 84 -2.48 -2.98 -0.33
C ASP A 84 -1.40 -1.95 -0.74
N PRO A 85 -1.34 -1.57 -2.03
CA PRO A 85 -0.33 -0.64 -2.54
C PRO A 85 -0.39 0.75 -1.89
N GLY A 86 -1.56 1.13 -1.32
CA GLY A 86 -1.77 2.42 -0.65
C GLY A 86 -1.12 2.53 0.73
N ARG A 87 -0.81 1.42 1.40
CA ARG A 87 -0.17 1.43 2.73
C ARG A 87 1.36 1.51 2.66
N VAL A 88 1.97 0.94 1.62
CA VAL A 88 3.43 0.92 1.46
C VAL A 88 3.95 2.29 0.99
N THR A 89 3.18 2.99 0.16
CA THR A 89 3.47 4.35 -0.29
C THR A 89 3.37 5.39 0.84
N GLY A 90 2.62 5.11 1.91
CA GLY A 90 2.51 5.96 3.09
C GLY A 90 3.72 5.91 4.04
N TRP A 91 4.65 4.95 3.90
CA TRP A 91 5.84 4.85 4.76
C TRP A 91 7.03 5.66 4.22
N PHE A 92 7.10 5.91 2.90
CA PHE A 92 8.24 6.60 2.27
C PHE A 92 7.94 8.04 1.80
N GLY A 93 6.83 8.64 2.21
CA GLY A 93 6.44 10.00 1.79
C GLY A 93 7.09 11.11 2.61
N GLY A 94 8.40 11.29 2.49
CA GLY A 94 9.14 12.44 3.02
C GLY A 94 9.90 13.17 1.92
N SER A 95 9.50 14.42 1.67
CA SER A 95 10.16 15.47 0.87
C SER A 95 10.08 15.40 -0.67
N GLY A 96 9.51 16.47 -1.24
CA GLY A 96 9.94 17.04 -2.52
C GLY A 96 9.03 16.76 -3.73
N GLY A 97 8.45 17.84 -4.28
CA GLY A 97 7.98 17.89 -5.66
C GLY A 97 6.62 18.57 -5.84
N ASP A 98 6.63 19.90 -5.94
CA ASP A 98 5.55 20.64 -6.58
C ASP A 98 5.48 20.23 -8.07
N GLY A 99 4.31 19.77 -8.51
CA GLY A 99 4.02 19.36 -9.88
C GLY A 99 3.42 17.96 -9.95
N ASP A 100 2.23 17.83 -10.55
CA ASP A 100 1.44 16.59 -10.75
C ASP A 100 0.57 16.06 -9.60
N ASP A 101 0.13 16.95 -8.70
CA ASP A 101 -0.71 16.56 -7.56
C ASP A 101 -2.22 16.49 -7.87
N ALA A 102 -2.63 16.80 -9.12
CA ALA A 102 -4.04 16.90 -9.53
C ALA A 102 -4.80 15.56 -9.54
N GLY A 103 -4.08 14.43 -9.65
CA GLY A 103 -4.66 13.08 -9.72
C GLY A 103 -4.46 12.21 -8.48
N ARG A 104 -3.58 12.60 -7.55
CA ARG A 104 -3.29 11.77 -6.37
C ARG A 104 -4.41 11.88 -5.34
N PRO A 105 -4.86 10.74 -4.75
CA PRO A 105 -5.78 10.77 -3.63
C PRO A 105 -5.26 11.62 -2.49
N LEU A 106 -6.12 12.48 -1.94
CA LEU A 106 -5.80 13.27 -0.76
C LEU A 106 -5.61 12.35 0.45
N ALA A 107 -4.63 12.70 1.29
CA ALA A 107 -4.45 12.05 2.57
C ALA A 107 -5.72 12.15 3.44
N ALA A 108 -5.86 11.17 4.35
CA ALA A 108 -6.89 11.18 5.37
C ALA A 108 -6.90 12.52 6.11
N GLU A 109 -8.07 12.93 6.56
CA GLU A 109 -8.26 14.21 7.19
C GLU A 109 -7.49 14.31 8.51
N SER A 110 -6.65 15.35 8.69
CA SER A 110 -5.85 15.52 9.92
C SER A 110 -6.56 16.35 11.00
N LYS A 111 -7.44 17.27 10.61
CA LYS A 111 -8.22 18.17 11.46
C LYS A 111 -9.63 18.30 10.92
N ARG A 112 -10.62 18.43 11.82
CA ARG A 112 -12.01 18.68 11.43
C ARG A 112 -12.06 19.89 10.50
N PRO A 113 -12.76 19.83 9.35
CA PRO A 113 -12.85 20.97 8.45
C PRO A 113 -13.65 22.08 9.13
N ASP A 114 -13.10 23.28 9.12
CA ASP A 114 -13.70 24.51 9.64
C ASP A 114 -14.24 25.41 8.52
N GLN A 115 -13.88 25.11 7.27
CA GLN A 115 -14.33 25.84 6.08
C GLN A 115 -14.75 24.87 4.97
N PRO A 116 -15.71 25.26 4.10
CA PRO A 116 -16.02 24.50 2.92
C PRO A 116 -14.79 24.41 2.00
N PRO A 117 -14.59 23.29 1.30
CA PRO A 117 -13.49 23.19 0.37
C PRO A 117 -13.69 24.14 -0.82
N PRO A 118 -12.60 24.58 -1.49
CA PRO A 118 -12.69 25.49 -2.63
C PRO A 118 -13.59 24.90 -3.73
N THR A 119 -14.53 25.69 -4.24
CA THR A 119 -15.36 25.31 -5.39
C THR A 119 -14.50 25.34 -6.66
N ALA A 120 -14.51 24.25 -7.43
CA ALA A 120 -13.78 24.21 -8.71
C ALA A 120 -14.42 25.16 -9.74
N PRO A 121 -13.66 25.61 -10.75
CA PRO A 121 -14.19 26.45 -11.81
C PRO A 121 -15.40 25.81 -12.51
N ALA A 122 -16.35 26.65 -12.92
CA ALA A 122 -17.61 26.24 -13.55
C ALA A 122 -17.43 25.36 -14.82
N SER A 123 -16.24 25.33 -15.43
CA SER A 123 -15.91 24.47 -16.56
C SER A 123 -15.75 22.98 -16.21
N GLN A 124 -15.78 22.61 -14.94
CA GLN A 124 -15.62 21.23 -14.48
C GLN A 124 -16.92 20.65 -13.88
N GLN A 125 -18.07 20.85 -14.52
CA GLN A 125 -19.33 20.33 -13.97
C GLN A 125 -19.36 18.78 -13.89
N PRO A 126 -19.97 18.22 -12.83
CA PRO A 126 -20.26 16.80 -12.73
C PRO A 126 -21.09 16.28 -13.91
N THR A 127 -20.83 15.04 -14.34
CA THR A 127 -21.67 14.30 -15.30
C THR A 127 -22.13 12.99 -14.68
N LEU A 128 -23.07 12.29 -15.33
CA LEU A 128 -23.52 10.97 -14.84
C LEU A 128 -22.37 9.94 -14.80
N GLU A 129 -21.45 10.01 -15.76
CA GLU A 129 -20.27 9.14 -15.82
C GLU A 129 -19.17 9.60 -14.85
N GLN A 130 -19.09 10.90 -14.57
CA GLN A 130 -18.08 11.50 -13.68
C GLN A 130 -18.77 12.37 -12.62
N PRO A 131 -19.50 11.76 -11.66
CA PRO A 131 -20.35 12.49 -10.71
C PRO A 131 -19.55 13.36 -9.73
N PHE A 132 -18.23 13.15 -9.63
CA PHE A 132 -17.36 13.92 -8.75
C PHE A 132 -16.49 14.94 -9.51
N ARG A 133 -16.62 15.07 -10.84
CA ARG A 133 -15.82 16.02 -11.63
C ARG A 133 -16.02 17.44 -11.12
N GLY A 134 -14.92 18.19 -10.99
CA GLY A 134 -14.91 19.54 -10.41
C GLY A 134 -15.33 19.61 -8.95
N SER A 135 -15.33 18.50 -8.23
CA SER A 135 -15.48 18.50 -6.78
C SER A 135 -14.17 18.10 -6.11
N PRO A 136 -13.89 18.61 -4.90
CA PRO A 136 -12.80 18.12 -4.05
C PRO A 136 -12.86 16.61 -3.82
N ALA A 137 -14.07 16.03 -3.86
CA ALA A 137 -14.30 14.60 -3.69
C ALA A 137 -13.73 13.75 -4.83
N ALA A 138 -13.42 14.33 -6.00
CA ALA A 138 -12.71 13.60 -7.06
C ALA A 138 -11.38 13.02 -6.57
N ARG A 139 -10.71 13.71 -5.63
CA ARG A 139 -9.45 13.29 -5.03
C ARG A 139 -9.62 12.49 -3.74
N TRP A 140 -10.84 12.22 -3.29
CA TRP A 140 -11.04 11.39 -2.10
C TRP A 140 -10.95 9.91 -2.47
N ALA A 141 -10.59 9.10 -1.48
CA ALA A 141 -10.57 7.66 -1.65
C ALA A 141 -12.00 7.08 -1.66
N ASP A 142 -12.14 5.88 -2.21
CA ASP A 142 -13.43 5.22 -2.34
C ASP A 142 -13.79 4.43 -1.07
N GLY A 143 -15.02 4.65 -0.60
CA GLY A 143 -15.64 3.96 0.52
C GLY A 143 -14.71 3.80 1.74
N PRO A 144 -14.51 2.58 2.25
CA PRO A 144 -13.75 2.35 3.47
C PRO A 144 -12.27 2.77 3.38
N ALA A 145 -11.69 2.89 2.18
CA ALA A 145 -10.30 3.30 2.00
C ALA A 145 -10.07 4.76 2.43
N GLY A 146 -11.14 5.58 2.40
CA GLY A 146 -11.11 6.96 2.88
C GLY A 146 -11.18 7.13 4.39
N ILE A 147 -11.36 6.05 5.15
CA ILE A 147 -11.38 6.09 6.62
C ILE A 147 -9.97 5.84 7.15
N GLY A 148 -9.29 6.92 7.55
CA GLY A 148 -7.99 6.85 8.22
C GLY A 148 -8.09 6.19 9.60
N MET A 149 -7.41 5.05 9.76
CA MET A 149 -7.35 4.34 11.04
C MET A 149 -6.19 4.83 11.90
N PRO A 150 -6.42 5.25 13.16
CA PRO A 150 -5.35 5.68 14.04
C PRO A 150 -4.55 4.48 14.54
N ALA A 151 -3.29 4.70 14.91
CA ALA A 151 -2.53 3.70 15.64
C ALA A 151 -3.20 3.42 17.00
N ALA A 152 -3.44 2.14 17.31
CA ALA A 152 -3.98 1.76 18.61
C ALA A 152 -2.95 2.02 19.71
N ARG A 153 -3.40 2.63 20.81
CA ARG A 153 -2.64 2.84 22.03
C ARG A 153 -3.41 2.22 23.18
N ALA A 154 -2.72 1.66 24.16
CA ALA A 154 -3.39 1.18 25.36
C ALA A 154 -4.05 2.36 26.08
N THR A 155 -5.24 2.14 26.62
CA THR A 155 -5.91 3.05 27.55
C THR A 155 -5.84 2.45 28.94
N GLY A 156 -6.11 3.23 30.00
CA GLY A 156 -5.96 2.78 31.39
C GLY A 156 -6.64 1.44 31.72
N TRP A 157 -7.69 1.05 30.98
CA TRP A 157 -8.44 -0.19 31.17
C TRP A 157 -8.46 -1.11 29.94
N MET A 158 -7.91 -0.69 28.79
CA MET A 158 -7.80 -1.52 27.59
C MET A 158 -6.34 -1.65 27.13
N SER A 159 -5.89 -2.88 26.91
CA SER A 159 -4.66 -3.16 26.19
C SER A 159 -4.69 -2.58 24.77
N LYS A 160 -3.50 -2.36 24.20
CA LYS A 160 -3.33 -1.95 22.79
C LYS A 160 -4.12 -2.85 21.82
N ALA A 161 -4.14 -4.16 22.07
CA ALA A 161 -4.86 -5.13 21.25
C ALA A 161 -6.40 -4.98 21.39
N GLN A 162 -6.90 -4.68 22.59
CA GLN A 162 -8.33 -4.40 22.79
C GLN A 162 -8.75 -3.12 22.06
N VAL A 163 -7.94 -2.06 22.13
CA VAL A 163 -8.21 -0.80 21.40
C VAL A 163 -8.17 -1.02 19.90
N ALA A 164 -7.20 -1.78 19.38
CA ALA A 164 -7.14 -2.12 17.96
C ALA A 164 -8.40 -2.86 17.48
N ARG A 165 -8.88 -3.85 18.25
CA ARG A 165 -10.12 -4.57 17.95
C ARG A 165 -11.36 -3.67 18.02
N ALA A 166 -11.41 -2.76 18.99
CA ALA A 166 -12.52 -1.81 19.10
C ALA A 166 -12.57 -0.89 17.88
N LEU A 167 -11.44 -0.30 17.49
CA LEU A 167 -11.34 0.53 16.29
C LEU A 167 -11.74 -0.22 15.02
N ALA A 168 -11.28 -1.47 14.86
CA ALA A 168 -11.67 -2.31 13.72
C ALA A 168 -13.19 -2.54 13.67
N ARG A 169 -13.80 -2.95 14.78
CA ARG A 169 -15.26 -3.14 14.86
C ARG A 169 -16.04 -1.85 14.60
N SER A 170 -15.54 -0.71 15.06
CA SER A 170 -16.14 0.59 14.76
C SER A 170 -16.11 0.88 13.26
N ARG A 171 -14.99 0.64 12.58
CA ARG A 171 -14.92 0.76 11.11
C ARG A 171 -15.87 -0.22 10.43
N ASP A 172 -15.89 -1.48 10.86
CA ASP A 172 -16.73 -2.52 10.28
C ASP A 172 -18.22 -2.23 10.45
N PHE A 173 -18.61 -1.47 11.47
CA PHE A 173 -19.97 -0.96 11.63
C PHE A 173 -20.25 0.27 10.74
N LEU A 174 -19.34 1.26 10.76
CA LEU A 174 -19.51 2.52 10.02
C LEU A 174 -19.65 2.33 8.51
N VAL A 175 -18.92 1.36 7.95
CA VAL A 175 -18.95 1.10 6.50
C VAL A 175 -20.35 0.69 6.03
N PRO A 176 -21.00 -0.36 6.57
CA PRO A 176 -22.35 -0.73 6.19
C PRO A 176 -23.44 0.21 6.73
N SER A 177 -23.19 1.05 7.74
CA SER A 177 -24.19 2.01 8.23
C SER A 177 -24.23 3.31 7.44
N ASP A 178 -23.07 3.77 6.95
CA ASP A 178 -22.93 5.13 6.40
C ASP A 178 -22.40 5.17 4.98
N LEU A 179 -21.74 4.11 4.49
CA LEU A 179 -21.11 4.07 3.16
C LEU A 179 -21.73 3.03 2.21
N ASP A 180 -22.67 2.21 2.67
CA ASP A 180 -23.38 1.27 1.81
C ASP A 180 -24.38 2.04 0.91
N ALA A 181 -24.22 1.90 -0.40
CA ALA A 181 -25.02 2.64 -1.38
C ALA A 181 -26.53 2.32 -1.29
N GLY A 182 -26.90 1.10 -0.88
CA GLY A 182 -28.31 0.75 -0.64
C GLY A 182 -28.86 1.53 0.54
N VAL A 183 -28.12 1.57 1.65
CA VAL A 183 -28.50 2.34 2.85
C VAL A 183 -28.63 3.82 2.54
N LEU A 184 -27.68 4.38 1.78
CA LEU A 184 -27.74 5.78 1.35
C LEU A 184 -28.98 6.10 0.49
N ARG A 185 -29.47 5.14 -0.31
CA ARG A 185 -30.73 5.25 -1.08
C ARG A 185 -31.99 5.05 -0.24
N GLY A 186 -31.83 4.72 1.04
CA GLY A 186 -32.94 4.49 1.96
C GLY A 186 -33.35 3.03 2.10
N GLU A 187 -32.53 2.08 1.67
CA GLU A 187 -32.75 0.66 1.99
C GLU A 187 -32.49 0.38 3.48
N ARG A 188 -32.91 -0.80 3.94
CA ARG A 188 -32.70 -1.23 5.31
C ARG A 188 -31.25 -1.71 5.52
N PRO A 189 -30.52 -1.21 6.53
CA PRO A 189 -29.09 -1.52 6.75
C PRO A 189 -28.88 -2.89 7.41
N ALA A 190 -29.28 -3.98 6.74
CA ALA A 190 -29.25 -5.33 7.30
C ALA A 190 -27.85 -5.76 7.79
N LYS A 191 -26.79 -5.41 7.02
CA LYS A 191 -25.40 -5.71 7.37
C LYS A 191 -24.98 -5.03 8.68
N ALA A 192 -25.25 -3.73 8.82
CA ALA A 192 -24.91 -2.98 10.02
C ALA A 192 -25.73 -3.45 11.23
N MET A 193 -27.01 -3.76 11.03
CA MET A 193 -27.87 -4.33 12.08
C MET A 193 -27.36 -5.68 12.59
N ALA A 194 -26.80 -6.53 11.71
CA ALA A 194 -26.25 -7.83 12.10
C ALA A 194 -24.98 -7.71 12.97
N LEU A 195 -24.27 -6.58 12.90
CA LEU A 195 -23.09 -6.31 13.73
C LEU A 195 -23.44 -5.81 15.14
N MET A 196 -24.71 -5.50 15.39
CA MET A 196 -25.14 -5.03 16.71
C MET A 196 -25.14 -6.13 17.75
N ASN A 197 -24.85 -5.75 19.00
CA ASN A 197 -24.83 -6.68 20.11
C ASN A 197 -26.25 -7.23 20.36
N PRO A 198 -26.50 -8.54 20.21
CA PRO A 198 -27.84 -9.11 20.36
C PRO A 198 -28.39 -8.98 21.78
N ARG A 199 -27.54 -8.70 22.78
CA ARG A 199 -27.95 -8.46 24.16
C ARG A 199 -28.43 -7.03 24.44
N GLN A 200 -28.26 -6.08 23.51
CA GLN A 200 -28.77 -4.71 23.62
C GLN A 200 -30.22 -4.63 23.11
N GLN A 201 -31.17 -5.05 23.95
CA GLN A 201 -32.60 -5.09 23.55
C GLN A 201 -33.18 -3.70 23.29
N ASP A 202 -32.71 -2.69 24.01
CA ASP A 202 -33.05 -1.27 23.85
C ASP A 202 -32.71 -0.76 22.45
N VAL A 203 -31.48 -1.00 21.97
CA VAL A 203 -31.05 -0.61 20.62
C VAL A 203 -31.87 -1.35 19.55
N ARG A 204 -32.17 -2.63 19.76
CA ARG A 204 -32.98 -3.41 18.81
C ARG A 204 -34.42 -2.91 18.73
N ALA A 205 -35.02 -2.57 19.88
CA ALA A 205 -36.36 -2.00 19.94
C ALA A 205 -36.41 -0.63 19.27
N TYR A 206 -35.40 0.21 19.54
CA TYR A 206 -35.21 1.49 18.87
C TYR A 206 -35.16 1.34 17.35
N LEU A 207 -34.33 0.43 16.84
CA LEU A 207 -34.23 0.19 15.40
C LEU A 207 -35.52 -0.36 14.79
N ALA A 208 -36.20 -1.27 15.48
CA ALA A 208 -37.48 -1.77 15.00
C ALA A 208 -38.49 -0.63 14.84
N ALA A 209 -38.57 0.28 15.81
CA ALA A 209 -39.43 1.45 15.75
C ALA A 209 -38.98 2.44 14.66
N ALA A 210 -37.68 2.77 14.60
CA ALA A 210 -37.13 3.78 13.70
C ALA A 210 -37.35 3.46 12.22
N PHE A 211 -37.42 2.19 11.84
CA PHE A 211 -37.69 1.79 10.47
C PHE A 211 -39.15 1.42 10.19
N ARG A 212 -39.97 1.15 11.22
CA ARG A 212 -41.39 0.80 11.06
C ARG A 212 -42.28 2.04 11.11
N THR A 213 -42.02 2.93 12.06
CA THR A 213 -42.79 4.16 12.29
C THR A 213 -41.80 5.27 12.69
N PRO A 214 -41.02 5.79 11.72
CA PRO A 214 -40.04 6.83 11.98
C PRO A 214 -40.70 8.04 12.65
N SER A 215 -40.03 8.61 13.65
CA SER A 215 -40.50 9.78 14.38
C SER A 215 -39.31 10.62 14.84
N ARG A 216 -39.57 11.79 15.45
CA ARG A 216 -38.51 12.62 16.02
C ARG A 216 -37.67 11.90 17.09
N THR A 217 -38.24 10.94 17.79
CA THR A 217 -37.56 10.14 18.83
C THR A 217 -37.03 8.81 18.31
N ASN A 218 -37.60 8.29 17.22
CA ASN A 218 -37.20 7.06 16.56
C ASN A 218 -36.74 7.39 15.13
N ASP A 219 -35.65 8.11 15.00
CA ASP A 219 -35.15 8.58 13.71
C ASP A 219 -34.00 7.69 13.21
N PRO A 220 -34.16 6.96 12.10
CA PRO A 220 -33.09 6.13 11.57
C PRO A 220 -31.82 6.93 11.21
N LEU A 221 -31.92 8.25 11.01
CA LEU A 221 -30.79 9.14 10.74
C LEU A 221 -29.82 9.29 11.92
N LEU A 222 -30.22 8.92 13.14
CA LEU A 222 -29.32 8.97 14.30
C LEU A 222 -28.19 7.94 14.24
N LEU A 223 -28.38 6.84 13.51
CA LEU A 223 -27.40 5.75 13.40
C LEU A 223 -26.99 5.41 11.97
N PHE A 224 -27.74 5.85 10.96
CA PHE A 224 -27.47 5.53 9.57
C PHE A 224 -27.58 6.77 8.70
N SER A 225 -26.49 7.10 8.00
CA SER A 225 -26.50 8.13 6.97
C SER A 225 -27.35 7.65 5.79
N ARG A 226 -28.41 8.41 5.45
CA ARG A 226 -29.31 8.08 4.35
C ARG A 226 -30.03 9.31 3.81
N PHE A 227 -30.36 9.29 2.53
CA PHE A 227 -31.12 10.35 1.88
C PHE A 227 -32.59 9.97 1.74
N ASP A 228 -33.44 11.00 1.62
CA ASP A 228 -34.84 10.85 1.25
C ASP A 228 -34.93 10.59 -0.26
N PRO A 229 -35.36 9.39 -0.71
CA PRO A 229 -35.41 9.05 -2.13
C PRO A 229 -36.42 9.89 -2.91
N ALA A 230 -37.37 10.56 -2.24
CA ALA A 230 -38.28 11.50 -2.89
C ALA A 230 -37.59 12.84 -3.23
N LYS A 231 -36.43 13.13 -2.63
CA LYS A 231 -35.69 14.40 -2.80
C LYS A 231 -34.34 14.22 -3.49
N VAL A 232 -33.73 13.05 -3.35
CA VAL A 232 -32.36 12.80 -3.81
C VAL A 232 -32.29 11.50 -4.61
N LYS A 233 -31.71 11.57 -5.81
CA LYS A 233 -31.35 10.40 -6.61
C LYS A 233 -29.84 10.24 -6.64
N LEU A 234 -29.34 9.18 -6.01
CA LEU A 234 -27.91 8.88 -6.01
C LEU A 234 -27.47 8.33 -7.37
N VAL A 235 -26.32 8.80 -7.84
CA VAL A 235 -25.68 8.37 -9.09
C VAL A 235 -24.52 7.43 -8.77
N GLY A 236 -24.50 6.28 -9.43
CA GLY A 236 -23.47 5.26 -9.23
C GLY A 236 -23.53 4.59 -7.84
N ASN A 237 -22.50 3.80 -7.54
CA ASN A 237 -22.35 3.05 -6.28
C ASN A 237 -21.10 3.45 -5.49
N VAL A 238 -20.32 4.41 -6.01
CA VAL A 238 -19.07 4.84 -5.39
C VAL A 238 -19.37 5.95 -4.39
N VAL A 239 -18.97 5.74 -3.14
CA VAL A 239 -19.06 6.74 -2.08
C VAL A 239 -17.67 7.31 -1.82
N LYS A 240 -17.44 8.57 -2.19
CA LYS A 240 -16.17 9.26 -1.92
C LYS A 240 -16.07 9.59 -0.43
N THR A 241 -14.99 9.13 0.21
CA THR A 241 -14.81 9.24 1.64
C THR A 241 -13.45 9.87 1.95
N ARG A 242 -13.45 10.83 2.88
CA ARG A 242 -12.24 11.37 3.48
C ARG A 242 -12.52 11.67 4.94
N GLY A 243 -11.96 10.87 5.83
CA GLY A 243 -12.14 11.04 7.26
C GLY A 243 -11.10 10.29 8.06
N ARG A 244 -11.21 10.37 9.38
CA ARG A 244 -10.34 9.63 10.30
C ARG A 244 -11.11 9.20 11.54
N LEU A 245 -10.70 8.09 12.13
CA LEU A 245 -11.10 7.71 13.48
C LEU A 245 -10.09 8.24 14.49
N THR A 246 -10.59 8.63 15.66
CA THR A 246 -9.79 9.01 16.82
C THR A 246 -10.35 8.31 18.06
N HIS A 247 -9.52 8.18 19.09
CA HIS A 247 -9.95 7.69 20.38
C HIS A 247 -9.26 8.51 21.48
N ALA A 248 -9.98 8.74 22.57
CA ALA A 248 -9.49 9.44 23.74
C ALA A 248 -10.05 8.76 24.99
N VAL A 249 -9.31 8.87 26.10
CA VAL A 249 -9.83 8.49 27.42
C VAL A 249 -10.56 9.70 27.97
N VAL A 250 -11.86 9.56 28.22
CA VAL A 250 -12.65 10.61 28.87
C VAL A 250 -12.65 10.33 30.36
N THR A 251 -11.91 11.12 31.12
CA THR A 251 -12.00 11.10 32.59
C THR A 251 -13.20 11.94 32.97
N ALA A 252 -14.26 11.30 33.46
CA ALA A 252 -15.40 12.04 34.00
C ALA A 252 -14.97 12.74 35.29
N THR A 253 -14.83 14.06 35.25
CA THR A 253 -14.75 14.87 36.46
C THR A 253 -16.11 14.78 37.13
N ARG A 254 -16.21 14.09 38.28
CA ARG A 254 -17.43 14.14 39.11
C ARG A 254 -17.54 15.55 39.68
N SER A 255 -18.59 16.26 39.28
CA SER A 255 -19.09 17.48 39.92
C SER A 255 -19.83 17.13 41.20
#